data_AF-A0A957N8I2-F1
#
_entry.id   AF-A0A957N8I2-F1
#
_cell.length_a   1.000
_cell.length_b   1.000
_cell.length_c   1.000
_cell.angle_alpha   90.00
_cell.angle_beta   90.00
_cell.angle_gamma   90.00
#
_symmetry.space_group_name_H-M   'P 1'
#
loop_
_entity.id
_entity.type
_entity.pdbx_description
1 polymer ?
#
loop_
_entity_poly.entity_id
_entity_poly.type
_entity_poly.pdbx_seq_one_letter_code
_entity_poly.pdbx_strand_id
1 'polypeptide(L)'
;MTTPHDHTRHDPMRPVRGRVLKRQQENDDTFTLIIRAEETPAHNGADPAILGHDGAWLAGQFNMLYVFGIGEIPISLSGDPAEPGTIT
;
A
#
# COMPACT_ATOMS: atom_id res chain seq x y z
N MET A 1 -5.29 -10.52 -32.57
CA MET A 1 -4.07 -9.83 -32.13
C MET A 1 -4.17 -9.69 -30.62
N THR A 2 -3.53 -10.60 -29.89
CA THR A 2 -3.56 -10.63 -28.42
C THR A 2 -2.33 -9.87 -27.95
N THR A 3 -2.52 -8.73 -27.30
CA THR A 3 -1.45 -7.96 -26.68
C THR A 3 -0.72 -8.85 -25.67
N PRO A 4 0.62 -8.93 -25.68
CA PRO A 4 1.34 -9.66 -24.64
C PRO A 4 1.12 -8.92 -23.32
N HIS A 5 0.47 -9.56 -22.36
CA HIS A 5 0.42 -9.06 -20.98
C HIS A 5 1.84 -9.15 -20.42
N ASP A 6 2.41 -8.02 -20.02
CA ASP A 6 3.68 -7.99 -19.30
C ASP A 6 3.47 -8.61 -17.90
N HIS A 7 4.38 -9.49 -17.50
CA HIS A 7 4.28 -10.31 -16.28
C HIS A 7 5.19 -9.79 -15.16
N THR A 8 5.57 -8.52 -15.18
CA THR A 8 6.22 -7.79 -14.06
C THR A 8 5.24 -7.49 -12.91
N ARG A 9 4.20 -8.32 -12.79
CA ARG A 9 2.95 -8.08 -12.06
C ARG A 9 3.20 -8.10 -10.55
N HIS A 10 2.89 -6.99 -9.88
CA HIS A 10 2.78 -6.93 -8.43
C HIS A 10 1.96 -8.11 -7.89
N ASP A 11 2.48 -8.86 -6.91
CA ASP A 11 1.72 -9.91 -6.23
C ASP A 11 0.91 -9.25 -5.10
N PRO A 12 -0.42 -9.07 -5.27
CA PRO A 12 -1.25 -8.37 -4.29
C PRO A 12 -1.33 -9.12 -2.95
N MET A 13 -0.96 -10.41 -2.93
CA MET A 13 -1.02 -11.22 -1.73
C MET A 13 0.30 -11.25 -0.95
N ARG A 14 1.34 -10.55 -1.43
CA ARG A 14 2.63 -10.48 -0.73
C ARG A 14 2.65 -9.29 0.23
N PRO A 15 2.70 -9.51 1.56
CA PRO A 15 2.75 -8.40 2.50
C PRO A 15 4.04 -7.61 2.37
N VAL A 16 3.93 -6.29 2.53
CA VAL A 16 5.03 -5.33 2.47
C VAL A 16 5.22 -4.75 3.85
N ARG A 17 6.48 -4.59 4.26
CA ARG A 17 6.78 -3.93 5.54
C ARG A 17 6.55 -2.43 5.39
N GLY A 18 5.72 -1.87 6.26
CA GLY A 18 5.52 -0.44 6.38
C GLY A 18 6.09 0.07 7.70
N ARG A 19 6.78 1.21 7.65
CA ARG A 19 7.19 1.95 8.85
C ARG A 19 6.15 3.01 9.15
N VAL A 20 5.58 2.96 10.36
CA VAL A 20 4.75 4.04 10.89
C VAL A 20 5.65 5.25 11.14
N LEU A 21 5.40 6.33 10.41
CA LEU A 21 6.14 7.59 10.56
C LEU A 21 5.52 8.48 11.62
N LYS A 22 4.18 8.53 11.67
CA LYS A 22 3.43 9.36 12.62
C LYS A 22 2.07 8.74 12.89
N ARG A 23 1.60 8.92 14.12
CA ARG A 23 0.21 8.72 14.52
C ARG A 23 -0.39 10.08 14.86
N GLN A 24 -1.59 10.35 14.36
CA GLN A 24 -2.34 11.57 14.65
C GLN A 24 -3.71 11.19 15.20
N GLN A 25 -4.05 11.68 16.39
CA GLN A 25 -5.38 11.47 16.97
C GLN A 25 -6.36 12.45 16.32
N GLU A 26 -7.50 11.96 15.83
CA GLU A 26 -8.56 12.80 15.24
C GLU A 26 -9.69 13.08 16.24
N ASN A 27 -10.11 12.07 17.00
CA ASN A 27 -11.12 12.17 18.08
C ASN A 27 -10.91 11.06 19.13
N ASP A 28 -11.85 10.79 20.03
CA ASP A 28 -11.66 9.78 21.10
C ASP A 28 -11.39 8.34 20.61
N ASP A 29 -11.90 7.95 19.43
CA ASP A 29 -11.80 6.56 18.91
C ASP A 29 -11.28 6.47 17.47
N THR A 30 -10.85 7.60 16.89
CA THR A 30 -10.32 7.67 15.52
C THR A 30 -8.93 8.29 15.51
N PHE A 31 -8.01 7.66 14.79
CA PHE A 31 -6.67 8.18 14.55
C PHE A 31 -6.20 7.85 13.13
N THR A 32 -5.30 8.67 12.63
CA THR A 32 -4.65 8.54 11.33
C THR A 32 -3.23 8.02 11.52
N LEU A 33 -2.80 7.06 10.69
CA LEU A 33 -1.41 6.58 10.66
C LEU A 33 -0.77 6.99 9.36
N ILE A 34 0.29 7.79 9.46
CA ILE A 34 1.16 8.07 8.32
C ILE A 34 2.16 6.92 8.22
N ILE A 35 2.06 6.13 7.17
CA ILE A 35 2.90 4.95 6.94
C ILE A 35 3.72 5.15 5.68
N ARG A 36 5.01 4.82 5.75
CA ARG A 36 5.88 4.71 4.58
C ARG A 36 6.16 3.25 4.31
N ALA A 37 5.91 2.80 3.08
CA ALA A 37 6.36 1.48 2.66
C ALA A 37 7.89 1.44 2.65
N GLU A 38 8.45 0.43 3.29
CA GLU A 38 9.87 0.15 3.13
C GLU A 38 10.05 -0.59 1.80
N GLU A 39 11.01 -0.14 1.00
CA GLU A 39 11.33 -0.75 -0.28
C GLU A 39 11.57 -2.24 -0.07
N THR A 40 10.67 -3.06 -0.60
CA THR A 40 10.97 -4.46 -0.79
C THR A 40 11.84 -4.52 -2.03
N PRO A 41 13.02 -5.17 -2.00
CA PRO A 41 13.78 -5.38 -3.24
C PRO A 41 12.88 -6.16 -4.21
N ALA A 42 12.33 -5.44 -5.17
CA ALA A 42 11.58 -6.01 -6.26
C ALA A 42 12.56 -6.87 -7.06
N HIS A 43 12.20 -8.12 -7.34
CA HIS A 43 13.01 -9.00 -8.18
C HIS A 43 13.12 -8.51 -9.63
N ASN A 44 12.48 -7.39 -10.00
CA ASN A 44 12.66 -6.64 -11.23
C ASN A 44 12.05 -5.25 -11.00
N GLY A 45 12.89 -4.22 -10.84
CA GLY A 45 12.49 -2.88 -10.39
C GLY A 45 11.18 -2.33 -10.97
N ALA A 46 10.51 -1.55 -10.12
CA ALA A 46 9.33 -0.72 -10.37
C ALA A 46 7.95 -1.40 -10.27
N ASP A 47 7.53 -1.65 -9.03
CA ASP A 47 6.19 -1.22 -8.62
C ASP A 47 6.19 -0.97 -7.10
N PRO A 48 5.92 0.25 -6.60
CA PRO A 48 5.73 0.47 -5.17
C PRO A 48 4.55 -0.38 -4.72
N ALA A 49 4.84 -1.38 -3.89
CA ALA A 49 3.95 -2.48 -3.56
C ALA A 49 2.67 -2.11 -2.77
N ILE A 50 2.39 -0.82 -2.64
CA ILE A 50 1.17 -0.24 -2.06
C ILE A 50 0.21 0.25 -3.15
N LEU A 51 0.72 0.53 -4.35
CA LEU A 51 -0.08 1.01 -5.47
C LEU A 51 -0.77 -0.15 -6.17
N GLY A 52 -1.92 0.14 -6.78
CA GLY A 52 -2.72 -0.83 -7.52
C GLY A 52 -2.07 -1.23 -8.85
N HIS A 53 -2.88 -1.64 -9.83
CA HIS A 53 -2.33 -1.98 -11.14
C HIS A 53 -1.63 -0.76 -11.76
N ASP A 54 -0.45 -0.99 -12.34
CA ASP A 54 0.36 0.00 -13.06
C ASP A 54 0.94 1.14 -12.19
N GLY A 55 1.13 0.91 -10.89
CA GLY A 55 1.68 1.94 -10.00
C GLY A 55 0.73 3.12 -9.79
N ALA A 56 -0.57 2.90 -9.89
CA ALA A 56 -1.60 3.93 -9.66
C ALA A 56 -2.63 3.51 -8.60
N TRP A 57 -3.18 4.51 -7.91
CA TRP A 57 -4.33 4.35 -7.02
C TRP A 57 -5.62 4.15 -7.82
N LEU A 58 -6.38 3.10 -7.49
CA LEU A 58 -7.69 2.87 -8.11
C LEU A 58 -8.82 3.27 -7.15
N ALA A 59 -9.86 3.90 -7.67
CA ALA A 59 -11.05 4.24 -6.88
C ALA A 59 -11.70 2.97 -6.32
N GLY A 60 -12.06 2.98 -5.02
CA GLY A 60 -12.63 1.81 -4.34
C GLY A 60 -11.60 0.75 -3.94
N GLN A 61 -10.30 0.99 -4.15
CA GLN A 61 -9.25 0.13 -3.63
C GLN A 61 -9.12 0.29 -2.11
N PHE A 62 -8.94 -0.83 -1.42
CA PHE A 62 -8.54 -0.90 -0.02
C PHE A 62 -7.30 -1.79 0.08
N ASN A 63 -6.56 -1.65 1.19
CA ASN A 63 -5.39 -2.47 1.48
C ASN A 63 -5.62 -3.30 2.74
N MET A 64 -4.88 -4.40 2.85
CA MET A 64 -4.89 -5.23 4.06
C MET A 64 -3.74 -4.79 4.97
N LEU A 65 -4.07 -4.25 6.15
CA LEU A 65 -3.07 -3.96 7.18
C LEU A 65 -2.89 -5.20 8.05
N TYR A 66 -1.69 -5.74 8.04
CA TYR A 66 -1.30 -6.87 8.88
C TYR A 66 -0.48 -6.38 10.08
N VAL A 67 -0.87 -6.82 11.28
CA VAL A 67 -0.10 -6.65 12.51
C VAL A 67 0.31 -8.01 13.04
N PHE A 68 1.62 -8.22 13.18
CA PHE A 68 2.20 -9.49 13.64
C PHE A 68 1.53 -9.99 14.93
N GLY A 69 0.96 -11.20 14.86
CA GLY A 69 0.34 -11.87 16.00
C GLY A 69 -1.06 -11.37 16.38
N ILE A 70 -1.61 -10.35 15.70
CA ILE A 70 -2.95 -9.82 15.96
C ILE A 70 -3.94 -10.23 14.86
N GLY A 71 -3.52 -10.13 13.60
CA GLY A 71 -4.35 -10.45 12.45
C GLY A 71 -4.27 -9.39 11.36
N GLU A 72 -5.24 -9.41 10.46
CA GLU A 72 -5.35 -8.51 9.32
C GLU A 72 -6.70 -7.80 9.33
N ILE A 73 -6.69 -6.52 8.93
CA ILE A 73 -7.91 -5.73 8.76
C ILE A 73 -7.88 -5.02 7.41
N PRO A 74 -9.04 -4.87 6.74
CA PRO A 74 -9.15 -4.01 5.57
C PRO A 74 -9.10 -2.54 6.01
N ILE A 75 -8.24 -1.75 5.37
CA ILE A 75 -8.16 -0.31 5.55
C ILE A 75 -8.30 0.39 4.20
N SER A 76 -9.13 1.43 4.17
CA SER A 76 -9.11 2.39 3.08
C SER A 76 -7.88 3.27 3.24
N LEU A 77 -7.18 3.55 2.15
CA LEU A 77 -6.02 4.44 2.17
C LEU A 77 -6.42 5.80 1.62
N SER A 78 -5.95 6.85 2.28
CA SER A 78 -6.02 8.21 1.76
C SER A 78 -4.61 8.70 1.51
N GLY A 79 -4.36 9.33 0.37
CA GLY A 79 -3.02 9.77 0.02
C GLY A 79 -3.05 10.68 -1.20
N ASP A 80 -2.00 11.49 -1.33
CA ASP A 80 -1.78 12.28 -2.53
C ASP A 80 -1.27 11.34 -3.65
N PRO A 81 -1.95 11.25 -4.80
CA PRO A 81 -1.46 10.48 -5.94
C PRO A 81 -0.05 10.93 -6.42
N ALA A 82 0.37 12.15 -6.10
CA ALA A 82 1.71 12.66 -6.41
C ALA A 82 2.79 12.19 -5.41
N GLU A 83 2.43 11.59 -4.27
CA GLU A 83 3.35 11.09 -3.24
C GLU A 83 3.15 9.59 -2.91
N PRO A 84 3.38 8.67 -3.86
CA PRO A 84 3.03 7.25 -3.70
C PRO A 84 3.73 6.49 -2.57
N GLY A 85 4.82 7.02 -2.03
CA GLY A 85 5.60 6.39 -0.96
C GLY A 85 5.07 6.64 0.46
N THR A 86 4.11 7.56 0.63
CA THR A 86 3.53 7.93 1.92
C THR A 86 2.01 7.81 1.86
N ILE A 87 1.43 7.09 2.82
CA ILE A 87 -0.02 6.90 2.93
C ILE A 87 -0.51 7.35 4.31
N THR A 88 -1.76 7.80 4.36
CA THR A 88 -2.46 8.31 5.55
C THR A 88 -3.74 7.54 5.81
#